data_AF-A0A2K8NQU5-F1
#
_entry.id   AF-A0A2K8NQU5-F1
#
_cell.length_a   1.000
_cell.length_b   1.000
_cell.length_c   1.000
_cell.angle_alpha   90.00
_cell.angle_beta   90.00
_cell.angle_gamma   90.00
#
_symmetry.space_group_name_H-M   'P 1'
#
loop_
_entity.id
_entity.type
_entity.pdbx_description
1 polymer ?
#
loop_
_entity_poly.entity_id
_entity_poly.type
_entity_poly.pdbx_seq_one_letter_code
_entity_poly.pdbx_strand_id
1 'polypeptide(L)'
;MKLLMLSCFPALVGASPMAIATTLTTQNFDTGTQDLIKLDLKITKAEQDNYKFVSCLQCLLGAKNNTNFENQEAIYNELKDVMGISSVDNELLPSVKIESWLKNQVSENYIYTDLGVHFGTSLKEAHEFIQYLSHSLQSGDPMILGNQGEKRSSAALLIGIRENETNPWHSVFYYLNPITGEEETSLARDLNFYGQNKSYVIGLDEPTFKEPTKVVTIDHEGFQVTKTNLDDGLDYLLGTSEENLTFQTSLRDIPRFKSTFEKLSLPNLSLKLSKINGDVAQTDGLDISMDQIPDEVDGDGWRSDFIELGKWTDETVQEVIVTLVRYRISIEITASSELDLVIKFYGSATVSTKSQRLAGRIELETGKVITLIKRS
;
A
#
# COMPACT_ATOMS: atom_id res chain seq x y z
N MET A 1 -18.39 41.80 -13.47
CA MET A 1 -18.00 40.55 -14.14
C MET A 1 -16.83 39.98 -13.34
N LYS A 2 -17.12 39.04 -12.43
CA LYS A 2 -16.13 38.31 -11.62
C LYS A 2 -15.77 37.02 -12.36
N LEU A 3 -14.51 36.62 -12.24
CA LEU A 3 -13.91 35.27 -12.30
C LEU A 3 -12.58 35.34 -13.09
N LEU A 4 -11.50 34.69 -12.70
CA LEU A 4 -11.01 34.16 -11.43
C LEU A 4 -9.54 33.85 -11.75
N MET A 5 -8.58 34.42 -11.01
CA MET A 5 -7.16 34.10 -11.22
C MET A 5 -6.90 32.67 -10.76
N LEU A 6 -6.39 31.82 -11.66
CA LEU A 6 -5.70 30.57 -11.29
C LEU A 6 -4.42 30.96 -10.55
N SER A 7 -4.40 30.75 -9.23
CA SER A 7 -3.17 30.67 -8.47
C SER A 7 -2.56 29.29 -8.64
N CYS A 8 -1.31 29.25 -9.12
CA CYS A 8 -0.41 28.11 -9.05
C CYS A 8 -0.34 27.60 -7.60
N PHE A 9 -0.55 26.29 -7.40
CA PHE A 9 -0.12 25.62 -6.17
C PHE A 9 1.39 25.41 -6.26
N PRO A 10 2.21 25.99 -5.37
CA PRO A 10 3.59 25.54 -5.22
C PRO A 10 3.60 24.17 -4.53
N ALA A 11 4.54 23.33 -4.94
CA ALA A 11 4.90 22.09 -4.27
C ALA A 11 5.02 22.33 -2.75
N LEU A 12 4.26 21.57 -1.97
CA LEU A 12 4.24 21.65 -0.51
C LEU A 12 5.50 20.98 0.05
N VAL A 13 6.63 21.65 -0.09
CA VAL A 13 7.86 21.35 0.67
C VAL A 13 7.69 22.03 2.04
N GLY A 14 7.46 21.23 3.09
CA GLY A 14 7.72 21.68 4.47
C GLY A 14 6.54 21.76 5.45
N ALA A 15 5.39 21.15 5.19
CA ALA A 15 4.41 20.92 6.28
C ALA A 15 4.91 19.77 7.17
N SER A 16 4.79 19.90 8.50
CA SER A 16 4.97 18.76 9.38
C SER A 16 3.95 17.68 9.01
N PRO A 17 4.33 16.39 9.01
CA PRO A 17 3.45 15.24 8.76
C PRO A 17 2.04 15.31 9.37
N MET A 18 1.93 15.84 10.59
CA MET A 18 0.67 15.89 11.35
C MET A 18 -0.22 17.11 11.04
N ALA A 19 0.17 17.98 10.10
CA ALA A 19 -0.63 19.16 9.74
C ALA A 19 -1.59 18.93 8.55
N ILE A 20 -1.68 17.71 8.01
CA ILE A 20 -2.72 17.37 7.03
C ILE A 20 -4.01 17.08 7.80
N ALA A 21 -4.64 18.14 8.31
CA ALA A 21 -6.02 18.10 8.73
C ALA A 21 -6.87 17.81 7.48
N THR A 22 -7.09 16.53 7.18
CA THR A 22 -8.07 16.15 6.17
C THR A 22 -9.42 16.33 6.83
N THR A 23 -10.00 17.52 6.69
CA THR A 23 -11.41 17.76 7.04
C THR A 23 -12.24 16.75 6.25
N LEU A 24 -12.76 15.73 6.93
CA LEU A 24 -13.75 14.81 6.39
C LEU A 24 -14.93 15.66 5.91
N THR A 25 -15.00 15.95 4.61
CA THR A 25 -16.28 16.21 3.98
C THR A 25 -17.02 14.89 4.07
N THR A 26 -18.14 14.89 4.79
CA THR A 26 -19.01 13.73 5.03
C THR A 26 -19.47 13.13 3.71
N GLN A 27 -18.66 12.24 3.14
CA GLN A 27 -19.14 11.19 2.27
C GLN A 27 -19.70 10.10 3.18
N ASN A 28 -20.97 9.79 3.02
CA ASN A 28 -21.63 8.69 3.72
C ASN A 28 -20.97 7.38 3.29
N PHE A 29 -19.97 6.93 4.04
CA PHE A 29 -19.42 5.60 3.90
C PHE A 29 -20.39 4.60 4.52
N ASP A 30 -20.66 3.51 3.80
CA ASP A 30 -21.57 2.45 4.20
C ASP A 30 -21.20 1.91 5.59
N THR A 31 -22.14 2.00 6.53
CA THR A 31 -21.89 1.87 7.97
C THR A 31 -22.04 0.42 8.44
N GLY A 32 -21.32 -0.52 7.83
CA GLY A 32 -21.10 -1.85 8.41
C GLY A 32 -20.24 -1.76 9.68
N THR A 33 -20.65 -0.95 10.64
CA THR A 33 -19.86 -0.48 11.78
C THR A 33 -20.05 -1.37 12.99
N GLN A 34 -18.94 -1.80 13.57
CA GLN A 34 -18.89 -2.20 14.98
C GLN A 34 -18.97 -0.98 15.90
N ASP A 35 -19.21 -1.27 17.19
CA ASP A 35 -19.17 -0.28 18.26
C ASP A 35 -17.78 0.37 18.36
N LEU A 36 -17.78 1.68 18.64
CA LEU A 36 -16.57 2.44 18.91
C LEU A 36 -15.88 1.88 20.15
N ILE A 37 -14.63 1.42 20.01
CA ILE A 37 -13.75 1.12 21.15
C ILE A 37 -12.84 2.32 21.34
N LYS A 38 -12.94 3.00 22.48
CA LYS A 38 -12.14 4.21 22.75
C LYS A 38 -11.83 4.36 24.23
N LEU A 39 -10.58 4.67 24.51
CA LEU A 39 -10.07 4.96 25.85
C LEU A 39 -10.22 6.45 26.15
N ASP A 40 -10.58 6.76 27.40
CA ASP A 40 -10.62 8.12 27.92
C ASP A 40 -9.29 8.44 28.62
N LEU A 41 -8.38 9.08 27.89
CA LEU A 41 -7.03 9.37 28.36
C LEU A 41 -6.79 10.88 28.47
N LYS A 42 -6.02 11.27 29.48
CA LYS A 42 -5.59 12.67 29.63
C LYS A 42 -4.58 13.01 28.54
N ILE A 43 -4.92 14.03 27.75
CA ILE A 43 -4.09 14.47 26.63
C ILE A 43 -2.93 15.31 27.15
N THR A 44 -1.73 15.01 26.64
CA THR A 44 -0.54 15.82 26.90
C THR A 44 0.06 16.26 25.57
N LYS A 45 0.30 17.57 25.45
CA LYS A 45 1.05 18.18 24.34
C LYS A 45 2.54 18.02 24.60
N ALA A 46 3.32 17.78 23.55
CA ALA A 46 4.78 17.80 23.62
C ALA A 46 5.28 19.20 24.00
N GLU A 47 6.11 19.28 25.03
CA GLU A 47 6.71 20.53 25.50
C GLU A 47 7.79 21.06 24.53
N GLN A 48 8.38 20.16 23.75
CA GLN A 48 9.42 20.43 22.76
C GLN A 48 9.21 19.61 21.49
N ASP A 49 9.76 20.06 20.36
CA ASP A 49 9.59 19.40 19.06
C ASP A 49 10.11 17.94 19.03
N ASN A 50 11.13 17.63 19.82
CA ASN A 50 11.72 16.30 19.98
C ASN A 50 11.01 15.45 21.05
N TYR A 51 10.00 15.99 21.76
CA TYR A 51 9.30 15.29 22.84
C TYR A 51 8.01 14.58 22.36
N LYS A 52 7.74 14.49 21.06
CA LYS A 52 6.51 13.84 20.55
C LYS A 52 6.34 12.40 21.04
N PHE A 53 7.42 11.61 20.94
CA PHE A 53 7.43 10.23 21.43
C PHE A 53 7.29 10.16 22.95
N VAL A 54 7.99 11.05 23.68
CA VAL A 54 7.93 11.16 25.14
C VAL A 54 6.53 11.52 25.62
N SER A 55 5.87 12.45 24.94
CA SER A 55 4.50 12.85 25.22
C SER A 55 3.52 11.67 25.06
N CYS A 56 3.72 10.84 24.04
CA CYS A 56 2.93 9.61 23.87
C CYS A 56 3.19 8.60 25.00
N LEU A 57 4.45 8.41 25.39
CA LEU A 57 4.81 7.56 26.52
C LEU A 57 4.22 8.07 27.84
N GLN A 58 4.25 9.38 28.10
CA GLN A 58 3.68 9.94 29.32
C GLN A 58 2.18 9.66 29.40
N CYS A 59 1.45 9.83 28.29
CA CYS A 59 0.02 9.49 28.21
C CYS A 59 -0.22 7.99 28.44
N LEU A 60 0.61 7.12 27.85
CA LEU A 60 0.53 5.66 28.04
C LEU A 60 0.79 5.26 29.50
N LEU A 61 1.86 5.78 30.12
CA LEU A 61 2.20 5.54 31.52
C LEU A 61 1.09 6.05 32.45
N GLY A 62 0.52 7.22 32.15
CA GLY A 62 -0.63 7.77 32.85
C GLY A 62 -1.86 6.88 32.76
N ALA A 63 -2.13 6.29 31.59
CA ALA A 63 -3.20 5.30 31.40
C ALA A 63 -3.02 4.07 32.30
N LYS A 64 -1.78 3.73 32.62
CA LYS A 64 -1.40 2.62 33.51
C LYS A 64 -1.20 3.03 34.97
N ASN A 65 -1.65 4.23 35.34
CA ASN A 65 -1.51 4.78 36.68
C ASN A 65 -0.06 4.80 37.20
N ASN A 66 0.92 4.81 36.30
CA ASN A 66 2.32 4.97 36.68
C ASN A 66 2.60 6.47 36.92
N THR A 67 2.85 6.81 38.19
CA THR A 67 3.13 8.17 38.64
C THR A 67 4.62 8.44 38.90
N ASN A 68 5.51 7.54 38.48
CA ASN A 68 6.96 7.69 38.68
C ASN A 68 7.54 8.88 37.90
N PHE A 69 6.82 9.34 36.88
CA PHE A 69 7.24 10.41 35.99
C PHE A 69 6.30 11.61 36.09
N GLU A 70 6.78 12.68 36.72
CA GLU A 70 5.98 13.89 36.93
C GLU A 70 5.86 14.76 35.65
N ASN A 71 6.82 14.67 34.72
CA ASN A 71 6.88 15.49 33.51
C ASN A 71 7.64 14.80 32.35
N GLN A 72 7.60 15.41 31.16
CA GLN A 72 8.25 14.86 29.95
C GLN A 72 9.77 14.89 30.05
N GLU A 73 10.36 15.90 30.68
CA GLU A 73 11.80 16.01 30.85
C GLU A 73 12.40 14.84 31.65
N ALA A 74 11.70 14.38 32.71
CA ALA A 74 12.11 13.23 33.50
C ALA A 74 12.16 11.95 32.64
N ILE A 75 11.11 11.70 31.84
CA ILE A 75 11.06 10.55 30.92
C ILE A 75 12.17 10.67 29.87
N TYR A 76 12.35 11.84 29.28
CA TYR A 76 13.36 12.08 28.26
C TYR A 76 14.77 11.79 28.77
N ASN A 77 15.12 12.28 29.96
CA ASN A 77 16.43 12.08 30.57
C ASN A 77 16.69 10.60 30.89
N GLU A 78 15.69 9.88 31.42
CA GLU A 78 15.84 8.45 31.69
C GLU A 78 16.02 7.64 30.39
N LEU A 79 15.24 7.95 29.35
CA LEU A 79 15.39 7.30 28.05
C LEU A 79 16.73 7.61 27.38
N LYS A 80 17.29 8.81 27.57
CA LYS A 80 18.64 9.13 27.10
C LYS A 80 19.69 8.22 27.71
N ASP A 81 19.60 7.99 29.02
CA ASP A 81 20.52 7.10 29.73
C ASP A 81 20.36 5.65 29.27
N VAL A 82 19.11 5.17 29.15
CA VAL A 82 18.80 3.82 28.62
C VAL A 82 19.38 3.63 27.22
N MET A 83 19.25 4.63 26.36
CA MET A 83 19.71 4.53 24.97
C MET A 83 21.20 4.84 24.80
N GLY A 84 21.84 5.51 25.77
CA GLY A 84 23.23 5.94 25.70
C GLY A 84 23.43 7.18 24.81
N ILE A 85 22.46 8.08 24.77
CA ILE A 85 22.46 9.29 23.93
C ILE A 85 22.98 10.48 24.75
N SER A 86 24.05 11.12 24.28
CA SER A 86 24.73 12.19 25.03
C SER A 86 24.24 13.61 24.72
N SER A 87 23.64 13.89 23.54
CA SER A 87 23.15 15.23 23.19
C SER A 87 21.66 15.41 23.49
N VAL A 88 21.23 16.65 23.72
CA VAL A 88 19.81 17.01 23.97
C VAL A 88 19.04 17.21 22.65
N ASP A 89 19.76 17.44 21.55
CA ASP A 89 19.17 17.73 20.23
C ASP A 89 18.83 16.47 19.42
N ASN A 90 19.24 15.29 19.89
CA ASN A 90 18.96 14.04 19.20
C ASN A 90 17.54 13.58 19.51
N GLU A 91 16.79 13.27 18.46
CA GLU A 91 15.48 12.66 18.58
C GLU A 91 15.61 11.25 19.17
N LEU A 92 14.80 10.94 20.19
CA LEU A 92 14.78 9.61 20.79
C LEU A 92 14.11 8.65 19.80
N LEU A 93 14.91 7.83 19.12
CA LEU A 93 14.38 6.79 18.26
C LEU A 93 14.04 5.56 19.10
N PRO A 94 12.80 5.08 19.06
CA PRO A 94 12.45 3.87 19.79
C PRO A 94 13.22 2.65 19.29
N SER A 95 13.52 1.78 20.23
CA SER A 95 14.34 0.59 20.04
C SER A 95 13.95 -0.49 21.04
N VAL A 96 14.49 -1.69 20.88
CA VAL A 96 14.35 -2.82 21.81
C VAL A 96 14.75 -2.45 23.25
N LYS A 97 15.61 -1.44 23.44
CA LYS A 97 15.96 -0.95 24.78
C LYS A 97 14.78 -0.26 25.48
N ILE A 98 13.92 0.42 24.72
CA ILE A 98 12.72 1.07 25.25
C ILE A 98 11.70 0.02 25.69
N GLU A 99 11.58 -1.09 24.96
CA GLU A 99 10.75 -2.22 25.38
C GLU A 99 11.17 -2.73 26.78
N SER A 100 12.47 -2.98 26.97
CA SER A 100 12.99 -3.46 28.25
C SER A 100 12.76 -2.45 29.38
N TRP A 101 12.90 -1.15 29.07
CA TRP A 101 12.60 -0.08 30.02
C TRP A 101 11.12 -0.04 30.37
N LEU A 102 10.22 -0.07 29.38
CA LEU A 102 8.77 0.03 29.57
C LEU A 102 8.23 -1.15 30.39
N LYS A 103 8.76 -2.37 30.20
CA LYS A 103 8.43 -3.55 31.01
C LYS A 103 8.76 -3.39 32.51
N ASN A 104 9.69 -2.50 32.87
CA ASN A 104 9.96 -2.19 34.27
C ASN A 104 9.04 -1.09 34.82
N GLN A 105 8.34 -0.37 33.96
CA GLN A 105 7.44 0.72 34.32
C GLN A 105 5.97 0.29 34.41
N VAL A 106 5.55 -0.70 33.63
CA VAL A 106 4.16 -1.18 33.62
C VAL A 106 4.12 -2.71 33.72
N SER A 107 3.00 -3.26 34.21
CA SER A 107 2.82 -4.72 34.35
C SER A 107 2.57 -5.42 33.01
N GLU A 108 2.05 -4.67 32.05
CA GLU A 108 1.65 -5.13 30.73
C GLU A 108 2.86 -5.32 29.82
N ASN A 109 2.77 -6.34 28.96
CA ASN A 109 3.85 -6.71 28.07
C ASN A 109 3.80 -5.88 26.78
N TYR A 110 4.19 -4.61 26.88
CA TYR A 110 4.36 -3.76 25.71
C TYR A 110 5.60 -4.16 24.91
N ILE A 111 5.45 -4.31 23.59
CA ILE A 111 6.51 -4.73 22.68
C ILE A 111 6.76 -3.66 21.62
N TYR A 112 8.03 -3.40 21.33
CA TYR A 112 8.44 -2.61 20.18
C TYR A 112 8.50 -3.50 18.94
N THR A 113 7.75 -3.15 17.90
CA THR A 113 7.82 -3.83 16.60
C THR A 113 8.21 -2.86 15.51
N ASP A 114 9.27 -3.20 14.77
CA ASP A 114 9.64 -2.50 13.53
C ASP A 114 8.71 -2.97 12.41
N LEU A 115 7.93 -2.05 11.86
CA LEU A 115 7.00 -2.32 10.77
C LEU A 115 7.68 -2.17 9.40
N GLY A 116 8.90 -1.63 9.37
CA GLY A 116 9.67 -1.40 8.16
C GLY A 116 9.08 -0.32 7.25
N VAL A 117 9.54 -0.33 5.99
CA VAL A 117 9.10 0.59 4.94
C VAL A 117 7.95 -0.06 4.16
N HIS A 118 7.04 0.76 3.66
CA HIS A 118 5.82 0.40 2.94
C HIS A 118 4.83 -0.46 3.73
N PHE A 119 4.88 -0.45 5.06
CA PHE A 119 3.82 -1.04 5.89
C PHE A 119 2.47 -0.33 5.66
N GLY A 120 1.37 -1.08 5.77
CA GLY A 120 0.02 -0.52 5.65
C GLY A 120 -0.37 -0.19 4.21
N THR A 121 0.34 -0.74 3.22
CA THR A 121 0.07 -0.55 1.77
C THR A 121 -0.67 -1.73 1.15
N SER A 122 -1.15 -2.68 1.96
CA SER A 122 -1.97 -3.80 1.51
C SER A 122 -3.18 -4.01 2.41
N LEU A 123 -4.28 -4.49 1.83
CA LEU A 123 -5.52 -4.75 2.55
C LEU A 123 -5.31 -5.70 3.73
N LYS A 124 -4.46 -6.72 3.53
CA LYS A 124 -4.09 -7.68 4.57
C LYS A 124 -3.38 -7.00 5.74
N GLU A 125 -2.36 -6.19 5.49
CA GLU A 125 -1.62 -5.48 6.55
C GLU A 125 -2.55 -4.53 7.32
N ALA A 126 -3.44 -3.83 6.62
CA ALA A 126 -4.42 -2.96 7.26
C ALA A 126 -5.36 -3.74 8.19
N HIS A 127 -5.86 -4.89 7.72
CA HIS A 127 -6.73 -5.76 8.49
C HIS A 127 -6.03 -6.31 9.73
N GLU A 128 -4.81 -6.84 9.57
CA GLU A 128 -4.01 -7.37 10.69
C GLU A 128 -3.67 -6.28 11.71
N PHE A 129 -3.33 -5.07 11.25
CA PHE A 129 -3.08 -3.92 12.13
C PHE A 129 -4.34 -3.49 12.91
N ILE A 130 -5.49 -3.43 12.23
CA ILE A 130 -6.78 -3.10 12.84
C ILE A 130 -7.14 -4.09 13.93
N GLN A 131 -7.00 -5.39 13.67
CA GLN A 131 -7.25 -6.44 14.66
C GLN A 131 -6.35 -6.32 15.88
N TYR A 132 -5.06 -6.04 15.67
CA TYR A 132 -4.11 -5.84 16.75
C TYR A 132 -4.43 -4.61 17.60
N LEU A 133 -4.73 -3.46 16.97
CA LEU A 133 -5.15 -2.26 17.68
C LEU A 133 -6.44 -2.52 18.47
N SER A 134 -7.43 -3.16 17.87
CA SER A 134 -8.70 -3.50 18.52
C SER A 134 -8.48 -4.36 19.77
N HIS A 135 -7.65 -5.41 19.65
CA HIS A 135 -7.30 -6.27 20.77
C HIS A 135 -6.63 -5.51 21.93
N SER A 136 -5.67 -4.63 21.61
CA SER A 136 -5.01 -3.77 22.59
C SER A 136 -6.02 -2.85 23.29
N LEU A 137 -6.87 -2.15 22.53
CA LEU A 137 -7.83 -1.21 23.09
C LEU A 137 -8.92 -1.88 23.94
N GLN A 138 -9.37 -3.09 23.57
CA GLN A 138 -10.32 -3.88 24.38
C GLN A 138 -9.75 -4.26 25.75
N SER A 139 -8.43 -4.39 25.84
CA SER A 139 -7.72 -4.66 27.09
C SER A 139 -7.47 -3.40 27.93
N GLY A 140 -7.82 -2.21 27.40
CA GLY A 140 -7.54 -0.93 28.05
C GLY A 140 -6.15 -0.38 27.76
N ASP A 141 -5.47 -0.89 26.72
CA ASP A 141 -4.10 -0.57 26.38
C ASP A 141 -4.03 0.31 25.13
N PRO A 142 -3.63 1.59 25.24
CA PRO A 142 -3.37 2.42 24.07
C PRO A 142 -2.08 1.97 23.38
N MET A 143 -1.92 2.34 22.11
CA MET A 143 -0.80 1.91 21.27
C MET A 143 -0.06 3.12 20.69
N ILE A 144 1.26 3.13 20.71
CA ILE A 144 2.05 4.19 20.05
C ILE A 144 2.34 3.75 18.62
N LEU A 145 1.93 4.56 17.64
CA LEU A 145 2.35 4.43 16.25
C LEU A 145 3.31 5.57 15.92
N GLY A 146 4.43 5.25 15.26
CA GLY A 146 5.36 6.28 14.83
C GLY A 146 6.15 5.92 13.59
N ASN A 147 6.91 6.90 13.12
CA ASN A 147 7.81 6.73 12.00
C ASN A 147 9.16 7.43 12.24
N GLN A 148 10.21 6.87 11.65
CA GLN A 148 11.57 7.40 11.70
C GLN A 148 11.88 8.07 10.36
N GLY A 149 11.78 9.41 10.32
CA GLY A 149 12.21 10.20 9.16
C GLY A 149 13.65 10.69 9.31
N GLU A 150 14.34 10.95 8.20
CA GLU A 150 15.74 11.43 8.19
C GLU A 150 15.95 12.76 8.93
N LYS A 151 14.90 13.58 9.07
CA LYS A 151 14.97 14.92 9.69
C LYS A 151 14.03 15.11 10.88
N ARG A 152 12.95 14.33 10.96
CA ARG A 152 11.93 14.41 12.02
C ARG A 152 11.22 13.06 12.14
N SER A 153 11.18 12.52 13.34
CA SER A 153 10.29 11.44 13.73
C SER A 153 8.91 12.01 14.07
N SER A 154 7.90 11.16 13.94
CA SER A 154 6.56 11.40 14.42
C SER A 154 6.13 10.24 15.29
N ALA A 155 5.30 10.53 16.28
CA ALA A 155 4.65 9.56 17.12
C ALA A 155 3.24 10.07 17.40
N ALA A 156 2.28 9.16 17.47
CA ALA A 156 0.92 9.40 17.91
C ALA A 156 0.49 8.26 18.81
N LEU A 157 -0.33 8.57 19.82
CA LEU A 157 -0.94 7.55 20.67
C LEU A 157 -2.32 7.21 20.12
N LEU A 158 -2.49 6.00 19.59
CA LEU A 158 -3.76 5.46 19.17
C LEU A 158 -4.57 5.06 20.42
N ILE A 159 -5.75 5.67 20.55
CA ILE A 159 -6.60 5.54 21.75
C ILE A 159 -8.00 5.03 21.43
N GLY A 160 -8.34 4.88 20.15
CA GLY A 160 -9.63 4.37 19.76
C GLY A 160 -9.68 3.93 18.30
N ILE A 161 -10.65 3.08 18.02
CA ILE A 161 -10.93 2.60 16.68
C ILE A 161 -12.44 2.45 16.48
N ARG A 162 -12.91 2.83 15.30
CA ARG A 162 -14.19 2.40 14.75
C ARG A 162 -13.90 1.56 13.52
N GLU A 163 -14.11 0.26 13.63
CA GLU A 163 -13.85 -0.69 12.55
C GLU A 163 -14.90 -0.59 11.45
N ASN A 164 -14.45 -0.74 10.22
CA ASN A 164 -15.30 -0.96 9.07
C ASN A 164 -15.11 -2.40 8.57
N GLU A 165 -16.13 -3.23 8.73
CA GLU A 165 -16.05 -4.67 8.43
C GLU A 165 -15.98 -4.96 6.93
N THR A 166 -16.51 -4.08 6.08
CA THR A 166 -16.57 -4.29 4.63
C THR A 166 -15.32 -3.76 3.92
N ASN A 167 -14.72 -2.71 4.45
CA ASN A 167 -13.51 -2.12 3.91
C ASN A 167 -12.60 -1.60 5.05
N PRO A 168 -11.56 -2.37 5.43
CA PRO A 168 -10.57 -1.99 6.43
C PRO A 168 -10.02 -0.58 6.27
N TRP A 169 -9.83 -0.10 5.03
CA TRP A 169 -9.32 1.24 4.71
C TRP A 169 -10.20 2.40 5.18
N HIS A 170 -11.48 2.12 5.44
CA HIS A 170 -12.46 3.07 5.95
C HIS A 170 -12.65 3.00 7.46
N SER A 171 -11.90 2.15 8.16
CA SER A 171 -11.85 2.19 9.63
C SER A 171 -11.29 3.55 10.08
N VAL A 172 -11.85 4.08 11.17
CA VAL A 172 -11.46 5.38 11.73
C VAL A 172 -10.62 5.14 12.97
N PHE A 173 -9.40 5.66 12.98
CA PHE A 173 -8.56 5.72 14.18
C PHE A 173 -8.77 7.02 14.91
N TYR A 174 -8.79 6.94 16.23
CA TYR A 174 -8.76 8.05 17.15
C TYR A 174 -7.39 8.07 17.81
N TYR A 175 -6.70 9.20 17.71
CA TYR A 175 -5.34 9.32 18.22
C TYR A 175 -5.11 10.66 18.90
N LEU A 176 -4.17 10.67 19.85
CA LEU A 176 -3.68 11.89 20.46
C LEU A 176 -2.51 12.41 19.65
N ASN A 177 -2.66 13.62 19.11
CA ASN A 177 -1.59 14.30 18.39
C ASN A 177 -0.73 15.08 19.39
N PRO A 178 0.54 14.68 19.61
CA PRO A 178 1.39 15.35 20.60
C PRO A 178 1.82 16.75 20.17
N ILE A 179 1.73 17.14 18.89
CA ILE A 179 2.02 18.52 18.46
C ILE A 179 0.89 19.48 18.88
N THR A 180 -0.35 19.08 18.65
CA THR A 180 -1.51 19.94 18.95
C THR A 180 -1.93 19.80 20.42
N GLY A 181 -1.73 18.63 21.02
CA GLY A 181 -2.27 18.29 22.33
C GLY A 181 -3.77 18.03 22.27
N GLU A 182 -4.28 17.63 21.11
CA GLU A 182 -5.70 17.39 20.86
C GLU A 182 -5.90 15.95 20.38
N GLU A 183 -7.13 15.47 20.55
CA GLU A 183 -7.58 14.24 19.92
C GLU A 183 -7.95 14.53 18.47
N GLU A 184 -7.46 13.69 17.57
CA GLU A 184 -7.71 13.76 16.15
C GLU A 184 -8.20 12.41 15.63
N THR A 185 -8.74 12.42 14.41
CA THR A 185 -9.18 11.20 13.73
C THR A 185 -8.57 11.10 12.34
N SER A 186 -8.33 9.88 11.89
CA SER A 186 -7.79 9.59 10.57
C SER A 186 -8.33 8.25 10.06
N LEU A 187 -8.43 8.10 8.75
CA LEU A 187 -8.85 6.84 8.15
C LEU A 187 -7.67 5.88 8.08
N ALA A 188 -7.95 4.57 8.14
CA ALA A 188 -6.89 3.57 8.06
C ALA A 188 -6.06 3.65 6.77
N ARG A 189 -6.66 4.07 5.65
CA ARG A 189 -5.94 4.34 4.40
C ARG A 189 -4.86 5.41 4.50
N ASP A 190 -4.96 6.30 5.49
CA ASP A 190 -3.98 7.35 5.71
C ASP A 190 -2.75 6.81 6.48
N LEU A 191 -2.79 5.58 7.02
CA LEU A 191 -1.63 4.91 7.62
C LEU A 191 -0.46 4.76 6.65
N ASN A 192 -0.74 4.70 5.35
CA ASN A 192 0.28 4.72 4.29
C ASN A 192 1.33 5.81 4.51
N PHE A 193 0.94 6.94 5.10
CA PHE A 193 1.85 8.01 5.43
C PHE A 193 2.96 7.55 6.40
N TYR A 194 2.59 6.82 7.45
CA TYR A 194 3.58 6.26 8.37
C TYR A 194 4.48 5.28 7.60
N GLY A 195 3.86 4.41 6.79
CA GLY A 195 4.55 3.42 5.96
C GLY A 195 5.56 3.96 4.95
N GLN A 196 5.55 5.24 4.58
CA GLN A 196 6.55 5.78 3.63
C GLN A 196 7.98 5.74 4.18
N ASN A 197 8.10 5.87 5.51
CA ASN A 197 9.37 5.80 6.21
C ASN A 197 9.38 4.52 7.07
N LYS A 198 10.51 4.26 7.72
CA LYS A 198 10.59 3.17 8.70
C LYS A 198 9.58 3.41 9.82
N SER A 199 8.50 2.64 9.79
CA SER A 199 7.42 2.70 10.78
C SER A 199 7.70 1.79 11.94
N TYR A 200 7.14 2.12 13.09
CA TYR A 200 7.18 1.25 14.27
C TYR A 200 5.88 1.36 15.05
N VAL A 201 5.65 0.34 15.87
CA VAL A 201 4.56 0.32 16.85
C VAL A 201 5.09 -0.09 18.22
N ILE A 202 4.55 0.50 19.27
CA ILE A 202 4.66 0.01 20.64
C ILE A 202 3.25 -0.32 21.13
N GLY A 203 2.93 -1.60 21.24
CA GLY A 203 1.59 -2.08 21.58
C GLY A 203 1.63 -3.28 22.51
N LEU A 204 0.45 -3.72 22.95
CA LEU A 204 0.28 -4.85 23.85
C LEU A 204 0.58 -6.18 23.14
N ASP A 205 1.45 -6.99 23.75
CA ASP A 205 1.87 -8.30 23.24
C ASP A 205 2.49 -8.25 21.83
N GLU A 206 2.83 -9.42 21.28
CA GLU A 206 3.49 -9.49 19.99
C GLU A 206 2.45 -9.44 18.86
N PRO A 207 2.56 -8.51 17.89
CA PRO A 207 1.64 -8.47 16.77
C PRO A 207 1.76 -9.74 15.91
N THR A 208 0.64 -10.13 15.30
CA THR A 208 0.59 -11.26 14.35
C THR A 208 1.32 -10.94 13.04
N PHE A 209 1.44 -9.66 12.70
CA PHE A 209 2.25 -9.15 11.60
C PHE A 209 3.63 -8.77 12.14
N LYS A 210 4.66 -9.49 11.70
CA LYS A 210 6.04 -9.27 12.20
C LYS A 210 6.94 -8.52 11.21
N GLU A 211 6.57 -8.50 9.93
CA GLU A 211 7.37 -7.86 8.88
C GLU A 211 6.45 -7.31 7.78
N PRO A 212 6.81 -6.19 7.12
CA PRO A 212 6.07 -5.69 5.98
C PRO A 212 6.06 -6.76 4.90
N THR A 213 4.88 -7.06 4.38
CA THR A 213 4.75 -8.12 3.38
C THR A 213 5.38 -7.64 2.09
N LYS A 214 6.47 -8.28 1.65
CA LYS A 214 7.15 -7.94 0.39
C LYS A 214 6.24 -8.12 -0.85
N VAL A 215 5.22 -8.98 -0.73
CA VAL A 215 4.33 -9.34 -1.82
C VAL A 215 2.89 -9.05 -1.44
N VAL A 216 2.19 -8.27 -2.24
CA VAL A 216 0.74 -8.07 -2.15
C VAL A 216 0.08 -8.97 -3.17
N THR A 217 -0.73 -9.91 -2.71
CA THR A 217 -1.50 -10.81 -3.56
C THR A 217 -2.90 -10.24 -3.76
N ILE A 218 -3.31 -10.13 -5.01
CA ILE A 218 -4.63 -9.67 -5.43
C ILE A 218 -5.31 -10.83 -6.14
N ASP A 219 -6.42 -11.29 -5.57
CA ASP A 219 -7.32 -12.21 -6.25
C ASP A 219 -8.07 -11.43 -7.33
N HIS A 220 -8.00 -11.91 -8.57
CA HIS A 220 -8.72 -11.31 -9.70
C HIS A 220 -9.54 -12.33 -10.48
N GLU A 221 -10.56 -11.85 -11.19
CA GLU A 221 -11.29 -12.67 -12.15
C GLU A 221 -10.43 -12.91 -13.40
N GLY A 222 -9.71 -14.02 -13.37
CA GLY A 222 -8.99 -14.53 -14.53
C GLY A 222 -9.89 -14.89 -15.70
N PHE A 223 -9.33 -14.90 -16.90
CA PHE A 223 -10.01 -15.44 -18.07
C PHE A 223 -9.16 -16.49 -18.78
N GLN A 224 -9.87 -17.35 -19.51
CA GLN A 224 -9.30 -18.31 -20.43
C GLN A 224 -9.95 -18.13 -21.79
N VAL A 225 -9.14 -18.05 -22.84
CA VAL A 225 -9.62 -17.89 -24.20
C VAL A 225 -8.85 -18.78 -25.15
N THR A 226 -9.58 -19.40 -26.08
CA THR A 226 -9.01 -20.08 -27.24
C THR A 226 -9.48 -19.35 -28.49
N LYS A 227 -8.55 -18.86 -29.31
CA LYS A 227 -8.82 -18.29 -30.62
C LYS A 227 -8.15 -19.12 -31.70
N THR A 228 -8.90 -19.37 -32.76
CA THR A 228 -8.49 -20.10 -33.96
C THR A 228 -8.94 -19.32 -35.18
N ASN A 229 -8.30 -19.52 -36.33
CA ASN A 229 -8.68 -18.87 -37.59
C ASN A 229 -8.64 -17.33 -37.49
N LEU A 230 -7.56 -16.79 -36.92
CA LEU A 230 -7.30 -15.35 -36.87
C LEU A 230 -7.17 -14.77 -38.29
N ASP A 231 -7.92 -13.72 -38.64
CA ASP A 231 -7.80 -13.09 -39.95
C ASP A 231 -6.42 -12.45 -40.13
N ASP A 232 -5.91 -12.54 -41.37
CA ASP A 232 -4.60 -12.02 -41.75
C ASP A 232 -4.49 -10.50 -41.50
N GLY A 233 -3.51 -10.12 -40.68
CA GLY A 233 -3.17 -8.73 -40.38
C GLY A 233 -4.11 -8.02 -39.40
N LEU A 234 -5.07 -8.72 -38.79
CA LEU A 234 -5.98 -8.13 -37.80
C LEU A 234 -5.58 -8.50 -36.36
N ASP A 235 -5.57 -7.51 -35.48
CA ASP A 235 -5.40 -7.69 -34.04
C ASP A 235 -6.77 -7.93 -33.38
N TYR A 236 -6.88 -9.02 -32.62
CA TYR A 236 -8.06 -9.40 -31.86
C TYR A 236 -7.84 -9.19 -30.37
N LEU A 237 -8.77 -8.52 -29.70
CA LEU A 237 -8.80 -8.52 -28.23
C LEU A 237 -9.11 -9.93 -27.73
N LEU A 238 -8.16 -10.53 -27.04
CA LEU A 238 -8.28 -11.87 -26.45
C LEU A 238 -9.00 -11.80 -25.10
N GLY A 239 -8.73 -10.75 -24.33
CA GLY A 239 -9.38 -10.46 -23.06
C GLY A 239 -8.73 -9.29 -22.35
N THR A 240 -9.36 -8.90 -21.24
CA THR A 240 -8.93 -7.81 -20.37
C THR A 240 -8.95 -8.28 -18.92
N SER A 241 -7.93 -7.91 -18.16
CA SER A 241 -7.92 -7.99 -16.70
C SER A 241 -7.98 -6.58 -16.14
N GLU A 242 -8.87 -6.32 -15.19
CA GLU A 242 -9.08 -5.00 -14.59
C GLU A 242 -9.09 -5.14 -13.07
N GLU A 243 -8.31 -4.32 -12.35
CA GLU A 243 -8.20 -4.38 -10.89
C GLU A 243 -8.09 -3.00 -10.27
N ASN A 244 -8.85 -2.74 -9.20
CA ASN A 244 -8.78 -1.48 -8.46
C ASN A 244 -7.60 -1.50 -7.48
N LEU A 245 -6.47 -0.94 -7.90
CA LEU A 245 -5.25 -0.89 -7.12
C LEU A 245 -5.41 -0.04 -5.86
N THR A 246 -6.24 1.01 -5.88
CA THR A 246 -6.51 1.82 -4.68
C THR A 246 -7.21 1.02 -3.61
N PHE A 247 -8.17 0.18 -3.95
CA PHE A 247 -8.83 -0.71 -2.99
C PHE A 247 -7.84 -1.74 -2.43
N GLN A 248 -6.95 -2.28 -3.27
CA GLN A 248 -6.00 -3.30 -2.81
C GLN A 248 -4.84 -2.74 -1.97
N THR A 249 -4.44 -1.48 -2.24
CA THR A 249 -3.18 -0.91 -1.71
C THR A 249 -3.33 0.41 -0.95
N SER A 250 -4.53 1.00 -0.93
CA SER A 250 -4.84 2.36 -0.48
C SER A 250 -4.10 3.52 -1.17
N LEU A 251 -3.22 3.24 -2.14
CA LEU A 251 -2.52 4.26 -2.94
C LEU A 251 -3.45 4.88 -3.99
N ARG A 252 -3.33 6.18 -4.21
CA ARG A 252 -4.21 6.98 -5.10
C ARG A 252 -3.50 7.72 -6.21
N ASP A 253 -2.17 7.72 -6.17
CA ASP A 253 -1.36 8.41 -7.16
C ASP A 253 -0.29 7.47 -7.72
N ILE A 254 -0.06 7.60 -9.03
CA ILE A 254 0.87 6.76 -9.77
C ILE A 254 2.32 6.93 -9.29
N PRO A 255 2.82 8.14 -8.98
CA PRO A 255 4.18 8.29 -8.44
C PRO A 255 4.43 7.48 -7.17
N ARG A 256 3.49 7.49 -6.20
CA ARG A 256 3.61 6.65 -4.99
C ARG A 256 3.47 5.18 -5.28
N PHE A 257 2.59 4.80 -6.20
CA PHE A 257 2.47 3.40 -6.62
C PHE A 257 3.80 2.89 -7.20
N LYS A 258 4.42 3.66 -8.11
CA LYS A 258 5.73 3.37 -8.70
C LYS A 258 6.85 3.31 -7.64
N SER A 259 6.86 4.23 -6.68
CA SER A 259 7.90 4.24 -5.64
C SER A 259 7.72 3.12 -4.61
N THR A 260 6.51 2.59 -4.45
CA THR A 260 6.21 1.49 -3.52
C THR A 260 6.47 0.13 -4.14
N PHE A 261 6.12 -0.06 -5.42
CA PHE A 261 6.20 -1.37 -6.08
C PHE A 261 7.31 -1.43 -7.13
N GLU A 262 8.08 -2.51 -7.12
CA GLU A 262 9.13 -2.82 -8.09
C GLU A 262 8.54 -3.44 -9.36
N LYS A 263 7.64 -4.42 -9.18
CA LYS A 263 7.04 -5.15 -10.29
C LYS A 263 5.65 -5.67 -9.96
N LEU A 264 4.88 -5.88 -11.02
CA LEU A 264 3.63 -6.59 -11.05
C LEU A 264 3.86 -7.94 -11.75
N SER A 265 3.29 -9.01 -11.22
CA SER A 265 3.36 -10.34 -11.83
C SER A 265 1.98 -10.95 -12.02
N LEU A 266 1.81 -11.64 -13.14
CA LEU A 266 0.75 -12.62 -13.38
C LEU A 266 1.42 -14.02 -13.37
N PRO A 267 1.70 -14.59 -12.19
CA PRO A 267 2.50 -15.81 -12.07
C PRO A 267 1.84 -17.03 -12.73
N ASN A 268 0.52 -17.01 -12.85
CA ASN A 268 -0.28 -18.10 -13.38
C ASN A 268 -0.74 -17.87 -14.82
N LEU A 269 -0.16 -16.87 -15.49
CA LEU A 269 -0.41 -16.68 -16.92
C LEU A 269 0.16 -17.88 -17.69
N SER A 270 -0.60 -18.42 -18.64
CA SER A 270 -0.14 -19.44 -19.57
C SER A 270 -0.60 -19.08 -20.97
N LEU A 271 0.35 -19.02 -21.89
CA LEU A 271 0.13 -18.77 -23.31
C LEU A 271 0.61 -19.98 -24.09
N LYS A 272 -0.24 -20.51 -24.97
CA LYS A 272 0.13 -21.52 -25.96
C LYS A 272 -0.19 -21.00 -27.36
N LEU A 273 0.84 -20.95 -28.19
CA LEU A 273 0.73 -20.66 -29.61
C LEU A 273 0.95 -21.97 -30.35
N SER A 274 -0.01 -22.42 -31.14
CA SER A 274 0.06 -23.73 -31.78
C SER A 274 -0.26 -23.70 -33.27
N LYS A 275 0.33 -24.66 -33.99
CA LYS A 275 0.06 -24.96 -35.39
C LYS A 275 -1.31 -25.62 -35.56
N ILE A 276 -1.72 -25.81 -36.82
CA ILE A 276 -2.72 -26.82 -37.19
C ILE A 276 -2.18 -28.25 -36.94
N ASN A 277 -0.85 -28.43 -36.96
CA ASN A 277 -0.14 -29.71 -37.08
C ASN A 277 0.48 -30.20 -35.75
N GLY A 278 0.26 -29.51 -34.63
CA GLY A 278 0.53 -30.03 -33.27
C GLY A 278 1.75 -29.47 -32.53
N ASP A 279 2.67 -28.74 -33.18
CA ASP A 279 3.76 -28.05 -32.45
C ASP A 279 3.22 -26.84 -31.68
N VAL A 280 3.77 -26.59 -30.49
CA VAL A 280 3.32 -25.55 -29.56
C VAL A 280 4.51 -24.76 -29.01
N ALA A 281 4.45 -23.44 -29.08
CA ALA A 281 5.25 -22.55 -28.23
C ALA A 281 4.47 -22.19 -26.98
N GLN A 282 5.11 -22.27 -25.82
CA GLN A 282 4.49 -22.00 -24.52
C GLN A 282 5.28 -20.92 -23.77
N THR A 283 4.55 -19.96 -23.20
CA THR A 283 5.07 -18.97 -22.25
C THR A 283 4.24 -19.07 -20.98
N ASP A 284 4.90 -19.17 -19.82
CA ASP A 284 4.24 -19.19 -18.52
C ASP A 284 4.76 -18.03 -17.65
N GLY A 285 3.85 -17.42 -16.89
CA GLY A 285 4.11 -16.23 -16.10
C GLY A 285 4.26 -14.96 -16.93
N LEU A 286 4.06 -13.81 -16.28
CA LEU A 286 4.39 -12.51 -16.86
C LEU A 286 4.81 -11.55 -15.75
N ASP A 287 6.04 -11.06 -15.80
CA ASP A 287 6.56 -10.02 -14.92
C ASP A 287 6.59 -8.67 -15.66
N ILE A 288 6.09 -7.63 -15.01
CA ILE A 288 5.95 -6.28 -15.52
C ILE A 288 6.65 -5.34 -14.55
N SER A 289 7.81 -4.80 -14.95
CA SER A 289 8.54 -3.81 -14.12
C SER A 289 7.74 -2.51 -13.99
N MET A 290 7.70 -1.92 -12.80
CA MET A 290 7.12 -0.60 -12.57
C MET A 290 8.05 0.54 -13.01
N ASP A 291 9.32 0.25 -13.34
CA ASP A 291 10.28 1.26 -13.81
C ASP A 291 9.92 1.80 -15.20
N GLN A 292 9.07 1.10 -15.96
CA GLN A 292 8.57 1.58 -17.25
C GLN A 292 7.54 2.72 -17.12
N ILE A 293 6.97 2.92 -15.93
CA ILE A 293 6.06 4.04 -15.66
C ILE A 293 6.91 5.31 -15.58
N PRO A 294 6.61 6.39 -16.32
CA PRO A 294 7.37 7.63 -16.22
C PRO A 294 7.22 8.27 -14.82
N ASP A 295 8.21 9.08 -14.42
CA ASP A 295 8.17 9.77 -13.12
C ASP A 295 7.04 10.80 -13.04
N GLU A 296 6.67 11.37 -14.19
CA GLU A 296 5.56 12.31 -14.35
C GLU A 296 4.51 11.68 -15.25
N VAL A 297 3.27 11.64 -14.78
CA VAL A 297 2.11 11.16 -15.54
C VAL A 297 1.14 12.33 -15.66
N ASP A 298 0.96 12.83 -16.88
CA ASP A 298 -0.01 13.89 -17.18
C ASP A 298 -1.42 13.29 -17.39
N GLY A 299 -2.45 13.93 -16.83
CA GLY A 299 -3.85 13.62 -17.13
C GLY A 299 -4.41 12.38 -16.44
N ASP A 300 -5.19 11.58 -17.19
CA ASP A 300 -6.06 10.51 -16.68
C ASP A 300 -5.34 9.17 -16.40
N GLY A 301 -4.01 9.14 -16.42
CA GLY A 301 -3.21 7.96 -16.09
C GLY A 301 -2.08 7.64 -17.08
N TRP A 302 -1.51 6.44 -16.96
CA TRP A 302 -0.40 5.97 -17.79
C TRP A 302 -0.80 4.73 -18.61
N ARG A 303 -0.18 4.60 -19.79
CA ARG A 303 -0.43 3.56 -20.78
C ARG A 303 0.90 3.12 -21.40
N SER A 304 1.21 1.83 -21.38
CA SER A 304 2.39 1.31 -22.08
C SER A 304 2.19 1.28 -23.59
N ASP A 305 3.29 1.13 -24.33
CA ASP A 305 3.24 0.60 -25.70
C ASP A 305 2.82 -0.89 -25.69
N PHE A 306 2.57 -1.45 -26.87
CA PHE A 306 2.37 -2.89 -27.02
C PHE A 306 3.67 -3.65 -26.77
N ILE A 307 3.62 -4.64 -25.89
CA ILE A 307 4.75 -5.50 -25.53
C ILE A 307 4.47 -6.91 -26.04
N GLU A 308 5.46 -7.54 -26.69
CA GLU A 308 5.37 -8.93 -27.16
C GLU A 308 5.37 -9.89 -25.96
N LEU A 309 4.32 -10.71 -25.86
CA LEU A 309 4.22 -11.80 -24.88
C LEU A 309 4.76 -13.11 -25.43
N GLY A 310 4.50 -13.35 -26.72
CA GLY A 310 4.94 -14.55 -27.40
C GLY A 310 4.70 -14.45 -28.89
N LYS A 311 5.61 -15.05 -29.65
CA LYS A 311 5.56 -15.10 -31.11
C LYS A 311 5.91 -16.50 -31.57
N TRP A 312 5.18 -16.99 -32.55
CA TRP A 312 5.42 -18.28 -33.17
C TRP A 312 5.32 -18.15 -34.68
N THR A 313 6.32 -18.69 -35.38
CA THR A 313 6.32 -18.76 -36.84
C THR A 313 6.14 -20.21 -37.26
N ASP A 314 5.10 -20.47 -38.04
CA ASP A 314 4.89 -21.74 -38.72
C ASP A 314 5.20 -21.59 -40.20
N GLU A 315 5.97 -22.52 -40.76
CA GLU A 315 6.32 -22.53 -42.17
C GLU A 315 5.82 -23.84 -42.79
N THR A 316 4.98 -23.71 -43.81
CA THR A 316 4.58 -24.82 -44.66
C THR A 316 5.28 -24.71 -46.01
N VAL A 317 5.07 -25.69 -46.88
CA VAL A 317 5.58 -25.65 -48.26
C VAL A 317 5.00 -24.46 -49.06
N GLN A 318 3.87 -23.90 -48.64
CA GLN A 318 3.12 -22.88 -49.41
C GLN A 318 3.03 -21.51 -48.73
N GLU A 319 3.19 -21.43 -47.41
CA GLU A 319 2.94 -20.22 -46.64
C GLU A 319 3.78 -20.17 -45.36
N VAL A 320 3.98 -18.95 -44.87
CA VAL A 320 4.56 -18.66 -43.56
C VAL A 320 3.49 -17.94 -42.75
N ILE A 321 3.13 -18.51 -41.60
CA ILE A 321 2.13 -17.99 -40.68
C ILE A 321 2.87 -17.52 -39.42
N VAL A 322 2.80 -16.23 -39.13
CA VAL A 322 3.32 -15.66 -37.88
C VAL A 322 2.15 -15.38 -36.96
N THR A 323 2.07 -16.12 -35.85
CA THR A 323 1.12 -15.87 -34.77
C THR A 323 1.80 -15.08 -33.68
N LEU A 324 1.16 -14.01 -33.23
CA LEU A 324 1.72 -13.06 -32.28
C LEU A 324 0.70 -12.77 -31.19
N VAL A 325 1.15 -12.81 -29.94
CA VAL A 325 0.41 -12.27 -28.80
C VAL A 325 1.18 -11.11 -28.20
N ARG A 326 0.48 -10.00 -28.05
CA ARG A 326 0.97 -8.78 -27.41
C ARG A 326 0.04 -8.40 -26.27
N TYR A 327 0.57 -7.68 -25.29
CA TYR A 327 -0.25 -7.08 -24.25
C TYR A 327 0.04 -5.59 -24.13
N ARG A 328 -0.87 -4.88 -23.48
CA ARG A 328 -0.71 -3.50 -23.09
C ARG A 328 -1.23 -3.32 -21.67
N ILE A 329 -0.47 -2.60 -20.85
CA ILE A 329 -0.85 -2.27 -19.49
C ILE A 329 -1.21 -0.77 -19.41
N SER A 330 -2.21 -0.46 -18.61
CA SER A 330 -2.51 0.91 -18.17
C SER A 330 -2.72 0.95 -16.66
N ILE A 331 -2.40 2.08 -16.07
CA ILE A 331 -2.89 2.49 -14.76
C ILE A 331 -3.71 3.76 -15.00
N GLU A 332 -5.03 3.65 -14.88
CA GLU A 332 -5.97 4.73 -15.16
C GLU A 332 -6.41 5.38 -13.84
N ILE A 333 -6.57 6.70 -13.83
CA ILE A 333 -7.06 7.45 -12.68
C ILE A 333 -8.56 7.70 -12.89
N THR A 334 -9.38 7.14 -12.02
CA THR A 334 -10.83 7.29 -12.10
C THR A 334 -11.29 8.68 -11.66
N ALA A 335 -12.56 9.01 -11.93
CA ALA A 335 -13.15 10.27 -11.46
C ALA A 335 -13.17 10.41 -9.92
N SER A 336 -13.12 9.30 -9.18
CA SER A 336 -13.00 9.27 -7.71
C SER A 336 -11.54 9.34 -7.22
N SER A 337 -10.58 9.56 -8.13
CA SER A 337 -9.14 9.55 -7.84
C SER A 337 -8.65 8.20 -7.31
N GLU A 338 -9.19 7.12 -7.87
CA GLU A 338 -8.72 5.75 -7.65
C GLU A 338 -7.85 5.31 -8.82
N LEU A 339 -6.93 4.39 -8.55
CA LEU A 339 -6.04 3.79 -9.53
C LEU A 339 -6.61 2.45 -9.97
N ASP A 340 -6.90 2.31 -11.26
CA ASP A 340 -7.32 1.05 -11.88
C ASP A 340 -6.21 0.51 -12.77
N LEU A 341 -5.76 -0.71 -12.50
CA LEU A 341 -4.90 -1.48 -13.38
C LEU A 341 -5.74 -2.10 -14.48
N VAL A 342 -5.32 -1.93 -15.74
CA VAL A 342 -5.94 -2.57 -16.88
C VAL A 342 -4.88 -3.25 -17.73
N ILE A 343 -4.98 -4.57 -17.92
CA ILE A 343 -4.10 -5.36 -18.78
C ILE A 343 -4.92 -5.95 -19.93
N LYS A 344 -4.64 -5.53 -21.16
CA LYS A 344 -5.33 -5.99 -22.36
C LYS A 344 -4.42 -6.88 -23.19
N PHE A 345 -4.93 -8.04 -23.59
CA PHE A 345 -4.19 -9.01 -24.41
C PHE A 345 -4.74 -9.05 -25.83
N TYR A 346 -3.86 -9.04 -26.81
CA TYR A 346 -4.18 -9.00 -28.22
C TYR A 346 -3.47 -10.12 -28.96
N GLY A 347 -4.20 -10.79 -29.86
CA GLY A 347 -3.67 -11.84 -30.71
C GLY A 347 -3.83 -11.50 -32.17
N SER A 348 -2.84 -11.78 -32.99
CA SER A 348 -2.92 -11.65 -34.45
C SER A 348 -2.20 -12.78 -35.16
N ALA A 349 -2.57 -12.96 -36.43
CA ALA A 349 -1.84 -13.79 -37.37
C ALA A 349 -1.48 -12.98 -38.62
N THR A 350 -0.32 -13.26 -39.21
CA THR A 350 0.07 -12.72 -40.52
C THR A 350 0.49 -13.86 -41.42
N VAL A 351 -0.04 -13.91 -42.64
CA VAL A 351 0.21 -14.99 -43.61
C VAL A 351 0.91 -14.44 -44.85
N SER A 352 2.01 -15.07 -45.27
CA SER A 352 2.77 -14.61 -46.43
C SER A 352 2.06 -14.79 -47.79
N THR A 353 1.07 -15.68 -47.88
CA THR A 353 0.30 -15.99 -49.11
C THR A 353 -1.18 -16.28 -48.79
N LYS A 354 -2.13 -15.67 -49.54
CA LYS A 354 -3.59 -15.75 -49.26
C LYS A 354 -4.26 -17.10 -49.63
N SER A 355 -3.50 -18.18 -49.83
CA SER A 355 -4.02 -19.42 -50.45
C SER A 355 -4.67 -20.42 -49.49
N GLN A 356 -4.50 -20.31 -48.17
CA GLN A 356 -5.23 -21.13 -47.19
C GLN A 356 -5.88 -20.31 -46.06
N ARG A 357 -6.95 -20.87 -45.49
CA ARG A 357 -7.83 -20.28 -44.45
C ARG A 357 -7.43 -20.63 -43.01
N LEU A 358 -6.35 -21.39 -42.83
CA LEU A 358 -6.00 -21.93 -41.54
C LEU A 358 -5.02 -20.98 -40.85
N ALA A 359 -5.53 -20.13 -39.98
CA ALA A 359 -4.70 -19.21 -39.21
C ALA A 359 -4.43 -19.74 -37.80
N GLY A 360 -3.30 -19.33 -37.24
CA GLY A 360 -2.74 -19.85 -36.00
C GLY A 360 -3.72 -19.91 -34.82
N ARG A 361 -3.43 -20.82 -33.89
CA ARG A 361 -4.23 -21.02 -32.67
C ARG A 361 -3.52 -20.40 -31.47
N ILE A 362 -4.28 -19.61 -30.73
CA ILE A 362 -3.87 -19.00 -29.47
C ILE A 362 -4.72 -19.58 -28.35
N GLU A 363 -4.09 -20.10 -27.31
CA GLU A 363 -4.72 -20.35 -26.02
C GLU A 363 -4.05 -19.46 -24.99
N LEU A 364 -4.83 -18.66 -24.28
CA LEU A 364 -4.35 -17.76 -23.25
C LEU A 364 -5.19 -17.96 -21.99
N GLU A 365 -4.53 -18.15 -20.86
CA GLU A 365 -5.11 -18.17 -19.54
C GLU A 365 -4.33 -17.19 -18.66
N THR A 366 -4.98 -16.26 -17.97
CA THR A 366 -4.27 -15.29 -17.10
C THR A 366 -4.02 -15.80 -15.69
N GLY A 367 -4.69 -16.89 -15.31
CA GLY A 367 -4.81 -17.29 -13.90
C GLY A 367 -5.69 -16.33 -13.10
N LYS A 368 -5.76 -16.54 -11.78
CA LYS A 368 -6.63 -15.80 -10.84
C LYS A 368 -5.89 -14.94 -9.82
N VAL A 369 -4.58 -14.78 -10.00
CA VAL A 369 -3.73 -14.09 -9.04
C VAL A 369 -2.85 -13.07 -9.76
N ILE A 370 -2.89 -11.84 -9.27
CA ILE A 370 -1.89 -10.80 -9.55
C ILE A 370 -1.06 -10.62 -8.28
N THR A 371 0.26 -10.46 -8.43
CA THR A 371 1.11 -10.11 -7.30
C THR A 371 1.83 -8.80 -7.55
N LEU A 372 1.78 -7.88 -6.59
CA LEU A 372 2.63 -6.69 -6.56
C LEU A 372 3.80 -6.93 -5.62
N ILE A 373 5.01 -6.63 -6.07
CA ILE A 373 6.23 -6.84 -5.29
C ILE A 373 6.73 -5.47 -4.85
N LYS A 374 6.81 -5.25 -3.54
CA LYS A 374 7.27 -3.99 -2.95
C LYS A 374 8.76 -3.80 -3.16
N ARG A 375 9.18 -2.55 -3.34
CA ARG A 375 10.60 -2.15 -3.32
C ARG A 375 11.18 -2.38 -1.92
N SER A 376 12.47 -2.69 -1.88
CA SER A 376 13.23 -2.96 -0.63
C SER A 376 13.95 -1.73 -0.13
#